data_AF-A0A1G8TQL1-F1
#
_entry.id   AF-A0A1G8TQL1-F1
#
_cell.length_a   1.000
_cell.length_b   1.000
_cell.length_c   1.000
_cell.angle_alpha   90.00
_cell.angle_beta   90.00
_cell.angle_gamma   90.00
#
_symmetry.space_group_name_H-M   'P 1'
#
loop_
_entity.id
_entity.type
_entity.pdbx_description
1 polymer ?
#
loop_
_entity_poly.entity_id
_entity_poly.type
_entity_poly.pdbx_seq_one_letter_code
_entity_poly.pdbx_strand_id
1 'polypeptide(L)'
;MDAQDISAGGIMGAGFVLVVLQLFQGVQQLDGFQGTDLYVVFTFETVPFVVVSMALMYVGSWLLTRADLDEELPRVVAWGAGSVALFGSVAALLVFSLQVTLAGDTLEQAPYIVVNLVTVGALAGVLVGIYDARSRIRQRELQHERDRVELFANKAADINNYGRALNRSESVEEVSSLCLEAIQTFLGLTDLAFAVVNDEVHFVDDTTVGLEQETLTDLIRASREQEQATAVVHDDVAAMTFRVTDNADGTSVIVALTEDGSVGGEDVQLLEMLVSHAATALDRIHERQMQASNSR
;
A
#
# COMPACT_ATOMS: atom_id res chain seq x y z
N MET A 1 -11.08 -26.47 6.55
CA MET A 1 -11.46 -25.63 7.69
C MET A 1 -10.29 -24.72 7.88
N ASP A 2 -10.46 -23.47 7.48
CA ASP A 2 -9.33 -22.57 7.28
C ASP A 2 -8.85 -22.05 8.63
N ALA A 3 -7.58 -21.64 8.74
CA ALA A 3 -7.00 -21.18 10.00
C ALA A 3 -7.77 -19.98 10.60
N GLN A 4 -8.43 -19.21 9.73
CA GLN A 4 -9.35 -18.13 10.05
C GLN A 4 -10.59 -18.64 10.80
N ASP A 5 -11.28 -19.65 10.26
CA ASP A 5 -12.47 -20.26 10.87
C ASP A 5 -12.17 -20.80 12.27
N ILE A 6 -10.99 -21.41 12.43
CA ILE A 6 -10.54 -21.97 13.70
C ILE A 6 -10.27 -20.87 14.73
N SER A 7 -9.60 -19.79 14.32
CA SER A 7 -9.17 -18.72 15.21
C SER A 7 -10.35 -17.83 15.65
N ALA A 8 -11.12 -17.33 14.68
CA ALA A 8 -12.28 -16.49 14.95
C ALA A 8 -13.44 -17.30 15.58
N GLY A 9 -13.65 -18.54 15.12
CA GLY A 9 -14.56 -19.49 15.75
C GLY A 9 -14.16 -19.82 17.19
N GLY A 10 -12.86 -19.90 17.48
CA GLY A 10 -12.33 -20.07 18.84
C GLY A 10 -12.69 -18.91 19.77
N ILE A 11 -12.55 -17.66 19.32
CA ILE A 11 -12.95 -16.47 20.09
C ILE A 11 -14.46 -16.45 20.33
N MET A 12 -15.25 -16.73 19.29
CA MET A 12 -16.71 -16.81 19.39
C MET A 12 -17.15 -17.90 20.38
N GLY A 13 -16.57 -19.10 20.27
CA GLY A 13 -16.83 -20.23 21.15
C GLY A 13 -16.44 -19.93 22.60
N ALA A 14 -15.31 -19.27 22.84
CA ALA A 14 -14.90 -18.83 24.16
C ALA A 14 -15.91 -17.82 24.75
N GLY A 15 -16.36 -16.85 23.95
CA GLY A 15 -17.42 -15.91 24.35
C GLY A 15 -18.71 -16.63 24.76
N PHE A 16 -19.17 -17.60 23.95
CA PHE A 16 -20.36 -18.40 24.25
C PHE A 16 -20.22 -19.20 25.55
N VAL A 17 -19.08 -19.87 25.76
CA VAL A 17 -18.80 -20.62 27.00
C VAL A 17 -18.82 -19.70 28.21
N LEU A 18 -18.24 -18.51 28.11
CA LEU A 18 -18.27 -17.52 29.19
C LEU A 18 -19.69 -17.03 29.48
N VAL A 19 -20.54 -16.79 28.47
CA VAL A 19 -21.95 -16.43 28.69
C VAL A 19 -22.67 -17.50 29.51
N VAL A 20 -22.50 -18.79 29.14
CA VAL A 20 -23.13 -19.90 29.86
C VAL A 20 -22.62 -20.00 31.30
N LEU A 21 -21.30 -19.88 31.51
CA LEU A 21 -20.70 -19.91 32.84
C LEU A 21 -21.19 -18.76 33.72
N GLN A 22 -21.27 -17.55 33.17
CA GLN A 22 -21.71 -16.35 33.89
C GLN A 22 -23.18 -16.44 34.31
N LEU A 23 -24.05 -16.95 33.44
CA LEU A 23 -25.45 -17.17 33.79
C LEU A 23 -25.60 -18.25 34.87
N PHE A 24 -24.83 -19.33 34.77
CA PHE A 24 -24.86 -20.40 35.77
C PHE A 24 -24.38 -19.90 37.15
N GLN A 25 -23.27 -19.17 37.19
CA GLN A 25 -22.76 -18.52 38.40
C GLN A 25 -23.76 -17.52 38.96
N GLY A 26 -24.33 -16.67 38.10
CA GLY A 26 -25.33 -15.69 38.51
C GLY A 26 -26.55 -16.33 39.16
N VAL A 27 -27.02 -17.48 38.68
CA VAL A 27 -28.13 -18.23 39.30
C VAL A 27 -27.72 -18.84 40.64
N GLN A 28 -26.55 -19.48 40.73
CA GLN A 28 -26.05 -20.06 41.99
C GLN A 28 -25.88 -19.01 43.09
N GLN A 29 -25.48 -17.79 42.72
CA GLN A 29 -25.29 -16.71 43.66
C GLN A 29 -26.60 -16.23 44.31
N LEU A 30 -27.76 -16.53 43.72
CA LEU A 30 -29.07 -16.14 44.25
C LEU A 30 -29.56 -17.04 45.39
N ASP A 31 -28.98 -18.23 45.59
CA ASP A 31 -29.44 -19.22 46.60
C ASP A 31 -29.37 -18.71 48.05
N GLY A 32 -28.76 -17.54 48.30
CA GLY A 32 -28.68 -16.88 49.61
C GLY A 32 -29.47 -15.57 49.75
N PHE A 33 -30.11 -15.06 48.70
CA PHE A 33 -30.75 -13.73 48.70
C PHE A 33 -32.27 -13.82 48.52
N GLN A 34 -33.01 -12.89 49.12
CA GLN A 34 -34.48 -12.81 49.00
C GLN A 34 -34.94 -11.38 48.70
N GLY A 35 -36.09 -11.24 48.06
CA GLY A 35 -36.72 -9.93 47.82
C GLY A 35 -35.92 -9.03 46.89
N THR A 36 -35.77 -7.75 47.24
CA THR A 36 -35.11 -6.73 46.40
C THR A 36 -33.61 -6.98 46.21
N ASP A 37 -32.94 -7.56 47.21
CA ASP A 37 -31.49 -7.80 47.17
C ASP A 37 -31.10 -8.78 46.07
N LEU A 38 -31.97 -9.74 45.75
CA LEU A 38 -31.80 -10.70 44.65
C LEU A 38 -31.64 -9.99 43.30
N TYR A 39 -32.51 -9.00 43.02
CA TYR A 39 -32.46 -8.25 41.77
C TYR A 39 -31.22 -7.36 41.68
N VAL A 40 -30.80 -6.76 42.81
CA VAL A 40 -29.62 -5.90 42.84
C VAL A 40 -28.34 -6.72 42.60
N VAL A 41 -28.14 -7.82 43.33
CA VAL A 41 -26.94 -8.67 43.17
C VAL A 41 -26.83 -9.19 41.75
N PHE A 42 -27.90 -9.76 41.20
CA PHE A 42 -27.89 -10.27 39.82
C PHE A 42 -27.57 -9.18 38.80
N THR A 43 -28.20 -8.00 38.95
CA THR A 43 -28.04 -6.89 38.00
C THR A 43 -26.63 -6.31 38.01
N PHE A 44 -25.97 -6.24 39.16
CA PHE A 44 -24.65 -5.61 39.27
C PHE A 44 -23.48 -6.60 39.20
N GLU A 45 -23.68 -7.85 39.61
CA GLU A 45 -22.60 -8.83 39.66
C GLU A 45 -22.62 -9.83 38.49
N THR A 46 -23.76 -10.03 37.82
CA THR A 46 -23.87 -10.98 36.70
C THR A 46 -24.01 -10.27 35.36
N VAL A 47 -24.95 -9.34 35.24
CA VAL A 47 -25.30 -8.73 33.94
C VAL A 47 -24.11 -8.07 33.24
N PRO A 48 -23.24 -7.29 33.89
CA PRO A 48 -22.11 -6.66 33.20
C PRO A 48 -21.16 -7.69 32.57
N PHE A 49 -20.90 -8.80 33.24
CA PHE A 49 -20.00 -9.83 32.72
C PHE A 49 -20.63 -10.64 31.60
N VAL A 50 -21.94 -10.92 31.68
CA VAL A 50 -22.69 -11.50 30.56
C VAL A 50 -22.60 -10.61 29.33
N VAL A 51 -22.74 -9.29 29.48
CA VAL A 51 -22.60 -8.32 28.39
C VAL A 51 -21.18 -8.34 27.80
N VAL A 52 -20.15 -8.41 28.64
CA VAL A 52 -18.74 -8.53 28.18
C VAL A 52 -18.53 -9.83 27.41
N SER A 53 -19.06 -10.95 27.88
CA SER A 53 -18.97 -12.25 27.18
C SER A 53 -19.74 -12.24 25.86
N MET A 54 -20.92 -11.62 25.81
CA MET A 54 -21.67 -11.40 24.57
C MET A 54 -20.90 -10.50 23.59
N ALA A 55 -20.22 -9.46 24.07
CA ALA A 55 -19.37 -8.62 23.24
C ALA A 55 -18.20 -9.43 22.65
N LEU A 56 -17.57 -10.31 23.43
CA LEU A 56 -16.52 -11.20 22.92
C LEU A 56 -17.05 -12.17 21.86
N MET A 57 -18.23 -12.75 22.08
CA MET A 57 -18.91 -13.62 21.12
C MET A 57 -19.23 -12.86 19.82
N TYR A 58 -19.75 -11.63 19.93
CA TYR A 58 -20.01 -10.76 18.78
C TYR A 58 -18.73 -10.42 18.02
N VAL A 59 -17.64 -10.07 18.72
CA VAL A 59 -16.34 -9.80 18.10
C VAL A 59 -15.81 -11.02 17.35
N GLY A 60 -15.92 -12.22 17.92
CA GLY A 60 -15.56 -13.46 17.24
C GLY A 60 -16.38 -13.68 15.96
N SER A 61 -17.71 -13.48 16.03
CA SER A 61 -18.58 -13.58 14.86
C SER A 61 -18.29 -12.50 13.81
N TRP A 62 -17.94 -11.28 14.23
CA TRP A 62 -17.59 -10.19 13.33
C TRP A 62 -16.26 -10.45 12.62
N LEU A 63 -15.28 -11.04 13.30
CA LEU A 63 -13.99 -11.44 12.71
C LEU A 63 -14.16 -12.49 11.60
N LEU A 64 -15.14 -13.40 11.70
CA LEU A 64 -15.45 -14.35 10.63
C LEU A 64 -15.89 -13.68 9.31
N THR A 65 -16.29 -12.41 9.35
CA THR A 65 -16.72 -11.65 8.16
C THR A 65 -15.61 -10.77 7.57
N ARG A 66 -14.40 -10.82 8.13
CA ARG A 66 -13.30 -9.86 7.85
C ARG A 66 -12.09 -10.53 7.23
N ALA A 67 -12.09 -10.61 5.89
CA ALA A 67 -10.96 -11.16 5.11
C ALA A 67 -9.68 -10.31 5.21
N ASP A 68 -9.80 -9.02 5.55
CA ASP A 68 -8.67 -8.09 5.71
C ASP A 68 -7.76 -8.43 6.91
N LEU A 69 -8.23 -9.28 7.83
CA LEU A 69 -7.53 -9.60 9.08
C LEU A 69 -7.00 -11.04 9.14
N ASP A 70 -7.09 -11.80 8.04
CA ASP A 70 -6.80 -13.24 8.00
C ASP A 70 -5.36 -13.58 8.39
N GLU A 71 -4.41 -12.78 7.88
CA GLU A 71 -3.00 -12.96 8.19
C GLU A 71 -2.65 -12.56 9.64
N GLU A 72 -3.43 -11.68 10.25
CA GLU A 72 -3.16 -11.12 11.59
C GLU A 72 -3.99 -11.80 12.70
N LEU A 73 -4.95 -12.66 12.35
CA LEU A 73 -5.82 -13.39 13.28
C LEU A 73 -5.09 -14.23 14.36
N PRO A 74 -4.02 -14.97 14.03
CA PRO A 74 -3.24 -15.70 15.05
C PRO A 74 -2.66 -14.80 16.14
N ARG A 75 -2.34 -13.55 15.77
CA ARG A 75 -1.81 -12.54 16.69
C ARG A 75 -2.91 -11.96 17.57
N VAL A 76 -4.12 -11.77 17.04
CA VAL A 76 -5.30 -11.41 17.86
C VAL A 76 -5.57 -12.48 18.92
N VAL A 77 -5.52 -13.77 18.53
CA VAL A 77 -5.65 -14.90 19.46
C VAL A 77 -4.53 -14.91 20.49
N ALA A 78 -3.28 -14.66 20.08
CA ALA A 78 -2.14 -14.60 21.00
C ALA A 78 -2.30 -13.50 22.05
N TRP A 79 -2.80 -12.32 21.68
CA TRP A 79 -3.10 -11.23 22.63
C TRP A 79 -4.26 -11.58 23.58
N GLY A 80 -5.30 -12.24 23.07
CA GLY A 80 -6.38 -12.78 23.88
C GLY A 80 -5.87 -13.80 24.90
N ALA A 81 -5.12 -14.80 24.45
CA ALA A 81 -4.54 -15.84 25.30
C ALA A 81 -3.56 -15.27 26.34
N GLY A 82 -2.70 -14.33 25.93
CA GLY A 82 -1.78 -13.63 26.82
C GLY A 82 -2.50 -12.85 27.92
N SER A 83 -3.60 -12.18 27.56
CA SER A 83 -4.41 -11.42 28.52
C SER A 83 -5.21 -12.34 29.45
N VAL A 84 -5.75 -13.46 28.96
CA VAL A 84 -6.36 -14.50 29.81
C VAL A 84 -5.35 -15.02 30.83
N ALA A 85 -4.14 -15.34 30.40
CA ALA A 85 -3.08 -15.82 31.30
C ALA A 85 -2.69 -14.76 32.35
N LEU A 86 -2.56 -13.50 31.93
CA LEU A 86 -2.26 -12.38 32.82
C LEU A 86 -3.36 -12.18 33.87
N PHE A 87 -4.61 -12.04 33.43
CA PHE A 87 -5.74 -11.80 34.32
C PHE A 87 -6.08 -13.01 35.20
N GLY A 88 -5.91 -14.23 34.69
CA GLY A 88 -6.00 -15.44 35.51
C GLY A 88 -4.96 -15.48 36.61
N SER A 89 -3.73 -15.05 36.32
CA SER A 89 -2.66 -14.93 37.33
C SER A 89 -2.98 -13.88 38.39
N VAL A 90 -3.49 -12.71 37.97
CA VAL A 90 -3.95 -11.67 38.89
C VAL A 90 -5.09 -12.17 39.76
N ALA A 91 -6.05 -12.90 39.19
CA ALA A 91 -7.16 -13.47 39.96
C ALA A 91 -6.68 -14.50 40.99
N ALA A 92 -5.76 -15.39 40.62
CA ALA A 92 -5.18 -16.36 41.54
C ALA A 92 -4.47 -15.67 42.72
N LEU A 93 -3.71 -14.60 42.44
CA LEU A 93 -3.06 -13.79 43.47
C LEU A 93 -4.08 -13.09 44.39
N LEU A 94 -5.16 -12.55 43.82
CA LEU A 94 -6.24 -11.92 44.60
C LEU A 94 -6.92 -12.91 45.52
N VAL A 95 -7.30 -14.09 45.02
CA VAL A 95 -7.92 -15.16 45.81
C VAL A 95 -6.98 -15.59 46.95
N PHE A 96 -5.70 -15.82 46.63
CA PHE A 96 -4.71 -16.20 47.64
C PHE A 96 -4.55 -15.12 48.72
N SER A 97 -4.47 -13.85 48.31
CA SER A 97 -4.37 -12.72 49.23
C SER A 97 -5.58 -12.62 50.16
N LEU A 98 -6.80 -12.74 49.62
CA LEU A 98 -8.03 -12.71 50.42
C LEU A 98 -8.08 -13.86 51.43
N GLN A 99 -7.72 -15.07 51.00
CA GLN A 99 -7.70 -16.26 51.87
C GLN A 99 -6.73 -16.10 53.04
N VAL A 100 -5.53 -15.55 52.79
CA VAL A 100 -4.51 -15.35 53.83
C VAL A 100 -4.92 -14.23 54.79
N THR A 101 -5.55 -13.16 54.30
CA THR A 101 -5.78 -11.93 55.07
C THR A 101 -7.08 -11.96 55.89
N LEU A 102 -8.13 -12.63 55.38
CA LEU A 102 -9.47 -12.59 55.98
C LEU A 102 -9.81 -13.79 56.88
N ALA A 103 -8.89 -14.75 57.05
CA ALA A 103 -9.04 -15.91 57.95
C ALA A 103 -10.42 -16.60 57.87
N GLY A 104 -10.99 -16.67 56.66
CA GLY A 104 -12.34 -17.18 56.40
C GLY A 104 -12.42 -18.03 55.14
N ASP A 105 -13.56 -18.68 54.93
CA ASP A 105 -13.84 -19.65 53.87
C ASP A 105 -14.06 -18.97 52.49
N THR A 106 -13.14 -18.11 52.08
CA THR A 106 -13.23 -17.33 50.83
C THR A 106 -12.99 -18.18 49.57
N LEU A 107 -12.64 -19.46 49.74
CA LEU A 107 -12.48 -20.43 48.66
C LEU A 107 -13.80 -20.70 47.92
N GLU A 108 -14.95 -20.60 48.58
CA GLU A 108 -16.25 -20.77 47.92
C GLU A 108 -16.53 -19.69 46.86
N GLN A 109 -15.96 -18.48 47.03
CA GLN A 109 -16.14 -17.35 46.12
C GLN A 109 -15.04 -17.25 45.04
N ALA A 110 -13.96 -18.00 45.19
CA ALA A 110 -12.81 -17.96 44.28
C ALA A 110 -13.17 -18.17 42.78
N PRO A 111 -14.07 -19.10 42.42
CA PRO A 111 -14.43 -19.32 41.02
C PRO A 111 -15.06 -18.08 40.35
N TYR A 112 -15.84 -17.29 41.10
CA TYR A 112 -16.52 -16.09 40.59
C TYR A 112 -15.50 -14.99 40.26
N ILE A 113 -14.55 -14.74 41.19
CA ILE A 113 -13.49 -13.74 41.00
C ILE A 113 -12.64 -14.09 39.78
N VAL A 114 -12.25 -15.37 39.64
CA VAL A 114 -11.42 -15.83 38.52
C VAL A 114 -12.14 -15.68 37.18
N VAL A 115 -13.38 -16.16 37.08
CA VAL A 115 -14.13 -16.09 35.82
C VAL A 115 -14.41 -14.64 35.41
N ASN A 116 -14.73 -13.76 36.35
CA ASN A 116 -14.94 -12.34 36.09
C ASN A 116 -13.68 -11.64 35.57
N LEU A 117 -12.53 -11.84 36.23
CA LEU A 117 -11.27 -11.23 35.79
C LEU A 117 -10.83 -11.77 34.43
N VAL A 118 -10.93 -13.09 34.23
CA VAL A 118 -10.57 -13.72 32.95
C VAL A 118 -11.48 -13.23 31.82
N THR A 119 -12.77 -13.03 32.08
CA THR A 119 -13.74 -12.51 31.09
C THR A 119 -13.34 -11.11 30.62
N VAL A 120 -13.02 -10.22 31.56
CA VAL A 120 -12.56 -8.85 31.24
C VAL A 120 -11.22 -8.89 30.51
N GLY A 121 -10.28 -9.71 30.98
CA GLY A 121 -8.97 -9.89 30.36
C GLY A 121 -9.05 -10.43 28.93
N ALA A 122 -9.94 -11.38 28.68
CA ALA A 122 -10.16 -11.95 27.35
C ALA A 122 -10.63 -10.88 26.36
N LEU A 123 -11.65 -10.09 26.72
CA LEU A 123 -12.14 -9.00 25.86
C LEU A 123 -11.05 -7.94 25.64
N ALA A 124 -10.38 -7.49 26.70
CA ALA A 124 -9.33 -6.49 26.60
C ALA A 124 -8.19 -6.96 25.68
N GLY A 125 -7.73 -8.20 25.85
CA GLY A 125 -6.68 -8.77 25.01
C GLY A 125 -7.08 -8.87 23.54
N VAL A 126 -8.28 -9.36 23.24
CA VAL A 126 -8.76 -9.43 21.87
C VAL A 126 -8.87 -8.03 21.23
N LEU A 127 -9.37 -7.04 21.96
CA LEU A 127 -9.44 -5.66 21.46
C LEU A 127 -8.06 -5.07 21.17
N VAL A 128 -7.09 -5.27 22.07
CA VAL A 128 -5.70 -4.87 21.85
C VAL A 128 -5.10 -5.57 20.63
N GLY A 129 -5.38 -6.87 20.47
CA GLY A 129 -4.94 -7.64 19.31
C GLY A 129 -5.49 -7.10 17.99
N ILE A 130 -6.78 -6.76 17.94
CA ILE A 130 -7.41 -6.14 16.76
C ILE A 130 -6.78 -4.78 16.45
N TYR A 131 -6.49 -3.99 17.48
CA TYR A 131 -5.84 -2.69 17.31
C TYR A 131 -4.41 -2.84 16.75
N ASP A 132 -3.59 -3.74 17.29
CA ASP A 132 -2.23 -4.02 16.79
C ASP A 132 -2.26 -4.52 15.33
N ALA A 133 -3.19 -5.43 15.00
CA ALA A 133 -3.40 -5.92 13.63
C ALA A 133 -3.71 -4.78 12.65
N ARG A 134 -4.69 -3.93 12.99
CA ARG A 134 -5.05 -2.77 12.16
C ARG A 134 -3.92 -1.77 12.03
N SER A 135 -3.18 -1.52 13.11
CA SER A 135 -2.03 -0.62 13.09
C SER A 135 -0.96 -1.11 12.12
N ARG A 136 -0.72 -2.42 12.06
CA ARG A 136 0.28 -3.02 11.16
C ARG A 136 -0.13 -2.93 9.71
N ILE A 137 -1.38 -3.27 9.39
CA ILE A 137 -1.91 -3.12 8.03
C ILE A 137 -1.73 -1.67 7.56
N ARG A 138 -2.12 -0.70 8.40
CA ARG A 138 -1.96 0.71 8.08
C ARG A 138 -0.50 1.13 7.91
N GLN A 139 0.41 0.59 8.72
CA GLN A 139 1.84 0.86 8.58
C GLN A 139 2.41 0.32 7.27
N ARG A 140 2.00 -0.89 6.84
CA ARG A 140 2.42 -1.46 5.56
C ARG A 140 1.94 -0.61 4.39
N GLU A 141 0.68 -0.20 4.39
CA GLU A 141 0.13 0.70 3.36
C GLU A 141 0.92 2.02 3.29
N LEU A 142 1.23 2.61 4.45
CA LEU A 142 2.02 3.85 4.51
C LEU A 142 3.46 3.67 4.06
N GLN A 143 4.08 2.52 4.34
CA GLN A 143 5.42 2.20 3.85
C GLN A 143 5.44 2.03 2.34
N HIS A 144 4.50 1.27 1.77
CA HIS A 144 4.39 1.13 0.31
C HIS A 144 4.17 2.47 -0.39
N GLU A 145 3.33 3.34 0.17
CA GLU A 145 3.13 4.68 -0.39
C GLU A 145 4.40 5.53 -0.32
N ARG A 146 5.13 5.46 0.80
CA ARG A 146 6.40 6.18 0.97
C ARG A 146 7.47 5.68 0.00
N ASP A 147 7.62 4.36 -0.13
CA ASP A 147 8.60 3.75 -1.02
C ASP A 147 8.31 4.14 -2.48
N ARG A 148 7.02 4.18 -2.87
CA ARG A 148 6.60 4.68 -4.19
C ARG A 148 6.96 6.15 -4.40
N VAL A 149 6.65 7.01 -3.44
CA VAL A 149 6.96 8.46 -3.54
C VAL A 149 8.46 8.71 -3.55
N GLU A 150 9.24 7.99 -2.75
CA GLU A 150 10.69 8.09 -2.71
C GLU A 150 11.32 7.63 -4.03
N LEU A 151 10.83 6.51 -4.58
CA LEU A 151 11.26 6.03 -5.90
C LEU A 151 10.97 7.09 -6.99
N PHE A 152 9.76 7.66 -7.00
CA PHE A 152 9.39 8.71 -7.95
C PHE A 152 10.26 9.95 -7.78
N ALA A 153 10.51 10.40 -6.54
CA ALA A 153 11.36 11.54 -6.26
C ALA A 153 12.82 11.33 -6.71
N ASN A 154 13.36 10.13 -6.52
CA ASN A 154 14.69 9.75 -6.99
C ASN A 154 14.75 9.78 -8.53
N LYS A 155 13.78 9.15 -9.21
CA LYS A 155 13.68 9.21 -10.69
C LYS A 155 13.58 10.65 -11.21
N ALA A 156 12.78 11.49 -10.57
CA ALA A 156 12.64 12.91 -10.94
C ALA A 156 13.93 13.72 -10.71
N ALA A 157 14.68 13.43 -9.65
CA ALA A 157 15.96 14.06 -9.38
C ALA A 157 17.00 13.71 -10.47
N ASP A 158 17.02 12.46 -10.91
CA ASP A 158 17.88 12.00 -11.99
C ASP A 158 17.49 12.65 -13.34
N ILE A 159 16.18 12.80 -13.63
CA ILE A 159 15.71 13.53 -14.81
C ILE A 159 16.16 14.99 -14.80
N ASN A 160 16.16 15.65 -13.64
CA ASN A 160 16.68 17.00 -13.55
C ASN A 160 18.20 17.06 -13.85
N ASN A 161 18.95 15.99 -13.55
CA ASN A 161 20.36 15.90 -13.95
C ASN A 161 20.49 15.79 -15.48
N TYR A 162 19.68 14.95 -16.13
CA TYR A 162 19.60 14.90 -17.60
C TYR A 162 19.15 16.23 -18.20
N GLY A 163 18.16 16.91 -17.62
CA GLY A 163 17.72 18.24 -18.04
C GLY A 163 18.86 19.27 -17.99
N ARG A 164 19.77 19.19 -17.02
CA ARG A 164 20.99 20.02 -16.99
C ARG A 164 22.01 19.61 -18.06
N ALA A 165 22.16 18.32 -18.32
CA ALA A 165 23.06 17.82 -19.36
C ALA A 165 22.57 18.23 -20.76
N LEU A 166 21.29 18.04 -21.05
CA LEU A 166 20.61 18.51 -22.26
C LEU A 166 20.78 20.02 -22.46
N ASN A 167 20.59 20.81 -21.39
CA ASN A 167 20.84 22.24 -21.43
C ASN A 167 22.32 22.63 -21.59
N ARG A 168 23.27 21.69 -21.59
CA ARG A 168 24.67 21.97 -21.93
C ARG A 168 25.04 21.45 -23.31
N SER A 169 24.20 20.64 -23.92
CA SER A 169 24.48 20.03 -25.22
C SER A 169 24.73 21.07 -26.32
N GLU A 170 25.68 20.72 -27.18
CA GLU A 170 26.13 21.55 -28.30
C GLU A 170 25.63 21.06 -29.66
N SER A 171 25.16 19.81 -29.76
CA SER A 171 24.65 19.23 -30.99
C SER A 171 23.37 18.40 -30.79
N VAL A 172 22.68 18.10 -31.89
CA VAL A 172 21.45 17.29 -31.89
C VAL A 172 21.78 15.85 -31.50
N GLU A 173 22.92 15.32 -31.93
CA GLU A 173 23.42 13.98 -31.62
C GLU A 173 23.67 13.79 -30.12
N GLU A 174 24.20 14.82 -29.44
CA GLU A 174 24.39 14.77 -27.99
C GLU A 174 23.03 14.76 -27.26
N VAL A 175 22.06 15.55 -27.76
CA VAL A 175 20.70 15.55 -27.22
C VAL A 175 20.01 14.19 -27.42
N SER A 176 20.09 13.60 -28.62
CA SER A 176 19.48 12.31 -28.91
C SER A 176 20.08 11.21 -28.05
N SER A 177 21.41 11.15 -27.95
CA SER A 177 22.11 10.16 -27.11
C SER A 177 21.70 10.27 -25.64
N LEU A 178 21.64 11.48 -25.08
CA LEU A 178 21.20 11.69 -23.69
C LEU A 178 19.73 11.32 -23.47
N CYS A 179 18.85 11.59 -24.44
CA CYS A 179 17.45 11.19 -24.36
C CYS A 179 17.31 9.67 -24.37
N LEU A 180 18.00 8.99 -25.29
CA LEU A 180 17.98 7.53 -25.39
C LEU A 180 18.57 6.88 -24.13
N GLU A 181 19.69 7.37 -23.62
CA GLU A 181 20.31 6.88 -22.38
C GLU A 181 19.37 7.06 -21.17
N ALA A 182 18.72 8.22 -21.06
CA ALA A 182 17.77 8.49 -20.00
C ALA A 182 16.56 7.54 -20.08
N ILE A 183 15.96 7.38 -21.26
CA ILE A 183 14.81 6.49 -21.46
C ILE A 183 15.19 5.03 -21.16
N GLN A 184 16.35 4.56 -21.61
CA GLN A 184 16.89 3.24 -21.28
C GLN A 184 17.05 3.05 -19.78
N THR A 185 17.61 4.05 -19.09
CA THR A 185 17.88 3.99 -17.65
C THR A 185 16.60 4.01 -16.81
N PHE A 186 15.62 4.84 -17.18
CA PHE A 186 14.41 5.03 -16.37
C PHE A 186 13.35 3.98 -16.61
N LEU A 187 13.22 3.51 -17.86
CA LEU A 187 12.14 2.60 -18.25
C LEU A 187 12.62 1.22 -18.67
N GLY A 188 13.94 1.01 -18.79
CA GLY A 188 14.47 -0.25 -19.30
C GLY A 188 14.16 -0.49 -20.78
N LEU A 189 13.66 0.51 -21.51
CA LEU A 189 13.32 0.40 -22.92
C LEU A 189 14.59 0.47 -23.76
N THR A 190 14.91 -0.61 -24.47
CA THR A 190 16.14 -0.71 -25.27
C THR A 190 15.94 -0.38 -26.74
N ASP A 191 14.72 -0.57 -27.25
CA ASP A 191 14.35 -0.33 -28.64
C ASP A 191 13.84 1.10 -28.80
N LEU A 192 14.76 2.02 -29.07
CA LEU A 192 14.49 3.46 -29.15
C LEU A 192 14.99 4.02 -30.47
N ALA A 193 14.28 5.00 -31.03
CA ALA A 193 14.75 5.76 -32.17
C ALA A 193 14.57 7.26 -31.92
N PHE A 194 15.54 8.05 -32.35
CA PHE A 194 15.47 9.50 -32.44
C PHE A 194 15.61 9.88 -33.91
N ALA A 195 14.61 10.59 -34.44
CA ALA A 195 14.59 11.01 -35.84
C ALA A 195 14.23 12.49 -35.97
N VAL A 196 14.71 13.11 -37.05
CA VAL A 196 14.31 14.43 -37.49
C VAL A 196 13.57 14.30 -38.83
N VAL A 197 12.40 14.90 -38.92
CA VAL A 197 11.49 14.77 -40.07
C VAL A 197 11.37 16.09 -40.80
N ASN A 198 11.81 16.09 -42.07
CA ASN A 198 11.70 17.24 -42.99
C ASN A 198 10.79 16.83 -44.14
N ASP A 199 11.35 16.75 -45.35
CA ASP A 199 10.78 16.08 -46.51
C ASP A 199 10.94 14.56 -46.41
N GLU A 200 12.04 14.11 -45.79
CA GLU A 200 12.35 12.70 -45.52
C GLU A 200 12.62 12.52 -44.01
N VAL A 201 12.57 11.25 -43.56
CA VAL A 201 12.88 10.89 -42.16
C VAL A 201 14.37 10.61 -42.06
N HIS A 202 15.07 11.37 -41.21
CA HIS A 202 16.49 11.19 -40.92
C HIS A 202 16.66 10.67 -39.49
N PHE A 203 17.15 9.44 -39.35
CA PHE A 203 17.47 8.86 -38.05
C PHE A 203 18.79 9.46 -37.54
N VAL A 204 18.76 10.06 -36.35
CA VAL A 204 19.94 10.57 -35.65
C VAL A 204 20.55 9.44 -34.83
N ASP A 205 19.71 8.74 -34.08
CA ASP A 205 20.05 7.50 -33.36
C ASP A 205 18.92 6.48 -33.55
N ASP A 206 19.27 5.21 -33.71
CA ASP A 206 18.31 4.12 -33.85
C ASP A 206 18.87 2.85 -33.21
N THR A 207 18.20 2.36 -32.17
CA THR A 207 18.48 1.10 -31.48
C THR A 207 17.33 0.11 -31.64
N THR A 208 16.36 0.40 -32.51
CA THR A 208 15.20 -0.47 -32.72
C THR A 208 15.58 -1.72 -33.50
N VAL A 209 15.10 -2.87 -33.03
CA VAL A 209 15.26 -4.17 -33.71
C VAL A 209 13.92 -4.85 -33.95
N GLY A 210 12.88 -4.46 -33.18
CA GLY A 210 11.58 -5.12 -33.15
C GLY A 210 10.55 -4.72 -34.21
N LEU A 211 10.75 -3.62 -34.96
CA LEU A 211 9.78 -3.13 -35.96
C LEU A 211 10.36 -3.08 -37.37
N GLU A 212 9.49 -3.29 -38.37
CA GLU A 212 9.83 -3.02 -39.76
C GLU A 212 10.05 -1.52 -39.98
N GLN A 213 11.09 -1.19 -40.76
CA GLN A 213 11.54 0.20 -40.92
C GLN A 213 10.50 1.09 -41.62
N GLU A 214 9.62 0.52 -42.45
CA GLU A 214 8.47 1.24 -43.05
C GLU A 214 7.46 1.64 -41.98
N THR A 215 7.12 0.73 -41.06
CA THR A 215 6.19 1.00 -39.94
C THR A 215 6.76 2.06 -39.00
N LEU A 216 8.06 1.98 -38.68
CA LEU A 216 8.74 2.96 -37.84
C LEU A 216 8.73 4.36 -38.49
N THR A 217 8.96 4.42 -39.81
CA THR A 217 8.92 5.68 -40.58
C THR A 217 7.52 6.29 -40.58
N ASP A 218 6.48 5.47 -40.69
CA ASP A 218 5.10 5.93 -40.68
C ASP A 218 4.66 6.45 -39.30
N LEU A 219 5.08 5.78 -38.21
CA LEU A 219 4.89 6.27 -36.84
C LEU A 219 5.55 7.63 -36.62
N ILE A 220 6.80 7.77 -37.08
CA ILE A 220 7.55 9.02 -36.97
C ILE A 220 6.86 10.15 -37.74
N ARG A 221 6.36 9.89 -38.96
CA ARG A 221 5.63 10.89 -39.75
C ARG A 221 4.31 11.28 -39.09
N ALA A 222 3.55 10.30 -38.60
CA ALA A 222 2.28 10.55 -37.90
C ALA A 222 2.49 11.38 -36.62
N SER A 223 3.65 11.25 -35.99
CA SER A 223 3.99 11.98 -34.75
C SER A 223 4.12 13.50 -34.93
N ARG A 224 4.21 14.00 -36.16
CA ARG A 224 4.27 15.45 -36.43
C ARG A 224 3.01 16.19 -36.02
N GLU A 225 1.86 15.52 -36.03
CA GLU A 225 0.58 16.12 -35.67
C GLU A 225 0.33 16.11 -34.14
N GLN A 226 1.20 15.45 -33.37
CA GLN A 226 1.06 15.34 -31.92
C GLN A 226 1.37 16.66 -31.22
N GLU A 227 0.82 16.80 -30.01
CA GLU A 227 1.21 17.87 -29.10
C GLU A 227 2.67 17.68 -28.67
N GLN A 228 3.39 18.79 -28.53
CA GLN A 228 4.79 18.78 -28.19
C GLN A 228 5.00 18.24 -26.77
N ALA A 229 6.02 17.39 -26.60
CA ALA A 229 6.41 16.79 -25.33
C ALA A 229 5.30 16.01 -24.62
N THR A 230 4.32 15.51 -25.36
CA THR A 230 3.26 14.63 -24.87
C THR A 230 3.47 13.22 -25.39
N ALA A 231 3.30 12.21 -24.53
CA ALA A 231 3.39 10.82 -24.93
C ALA A 231 2.12 10.39 -25.68
N VAL A 232 2.29 9.75 -26.83
CA VAL A 232 1.20 9.04 -27.52
C VAL A 232 1.53 7.55 -27.56
N VAL A 233 0.66 6.72 -26.99
CA VAL A 233 0.80 5.26 -26.97
C VAL A 233 0.02 4.67 -28.16
N HIS A 234 0.70 3.78 -28.89
CA HIS A 234 0.18 3.08 -30.05
C HIS A 234 0.09 1.59 -29.72
N ASP A 235 -1.08 1.16 -29.25
CA ASP A 235 -1.32 -0.21 -28.81
C ASP A 235 -1.13 -1.24 -29.94
N ASP A 236 -1.42 -0.85 -31.19
CA ASP A 236 -1.36 -1.73 -32.36
C ASP A 236 0.06 -2.24 -32.68
N VAL A 237 1.07 -1.48 -32.27
CA VAL A 237 2.50 -1.74 -32.52
C VAL A 237 3.33 -1.76 -31.24
N ALA A 238 2.65 -1.71 -30.09
CA ALA A 238 3.25 -1.62 -28.75
C ALA A 238 4.36 -0.55 -28.69
N ALA A 239 4.10 0.64 -29.22
CA ALA A 239 5.08 1.72 -29.29
C ALA A 239 4.57 2.99 -28.61
N MET A 240 5.50 3.82 -28.17
CA MET A 240 5.24 5.15 -27.66
C MET A 240 6.01 6.17 -28.49
N THR A 241 5.37 7.26 -28.85
CA THR A 241 6.01 8.33 -29.63
C THR A 241 5.93 9.66 -28.90
N PHE A 242 6.95 10.48 -29.11
CA PHE A 242 7.02 11.84 -28.60
C PHE A 242 7.45 12.79 -29.71
N ARG A 243 6.65 13.81 -29.97
CA ARG A 243 7.13 14.99 -30.71
C ARG A 243 7.97 15.85 -29.77
N VAL A 244 9.27 15.96 -30.04
CA VAL A 244 10.22 16.70 -29.19
C VAL A 244 10.11 18.20 -29.46
N THR A 245 10.39 18.63 -30.68
CA THR A 245 10.22 20.02 -31.11
C THR A 245 9.97 20.08 -32.62
N ASP A 246 9.54 21.23 -33.09
CA ASP A 246 9.35 21.52 -34.52
C ASP A 246 10.02 22.85 -34.85
N ASN A 247 11.07 22.78 -35.66
CA ASN A 247 11.88 23.93 -36.04
C ASN A 247 12.04 24.01 -37.56
N ALA A 248 12.76 25.01 -38.05
CA ALA A 248 12.93 25.20 -39.50
C ALA A 248 13.76 24.08 -40.16
N ASP A 249 14.56 23.36 -39.36
CA ASP A 249 15.38 22.23 -39.79
C ASP A 249 14.64 20.89 -39.67
N GLY A 250 13.39 20.87 -39.16
CA GLY A 250 12.59 19.66 -39.02
C GLY A 250 11.78 19.49 -37.74
N THR A 251 10.93 18.47 -37.75
CA THR A 251 10.27 17.97 -36.55
C THR A 251 11.09 16.84 -35.93
N SER A 252 11.62 17.03 -34.71
CA SER A 252 12.32 15.99 -33.97
C SER A 252 11.33 15.07 -33.24
N VAL A 253 11.50 13.77 -33.35
CA VAL A 253 10.60 12.73 -32.82
C VAL A 253 11.41 11.64 -32.12
N ILE A 254 10.95 11.20 -30.97
CA ILE A 254 11.43 10.00 -30.28
C ILE A 254 10.38 8.91 -30.41
N VAL A 255 10.81 7.69 -30.71
CA VAL A 255 9.99 6.48 -30.67
C VAL A 255 10.61 5.51 -29.67
N ALA A 256 9.79 4.89 -28.84
CA ALA A 256 10.18 3.87 -27.90
C ALA A 256 9.27 2.66 -28.04
N LEU A 257 9.82 1.48 -28.30
CA LEU A 257 9.03 0.24 -28.29
C LEU A 257 8.88 -0.27 -26.87
N THR A 258 7.72 -0.82 -26.58
CA THR A 258 7.33 -1.34 -25.27
C THR A 258 6.96 -2.81 -25.44
N GLU A 259 7.37 -3.69 -24.52
CA GLU A 259 7.09 -5.13 -24.69
C GLU A 259 5.59 -5.47 -24.54
N ASP A 260 4.87 -4.74 -23.68
CA ASP A 260 3.48 -5.04 -23.31
C ASP A 260 2.49 -3.89 -23.63
N GLY A 261 2.91 -2.82 -24.33
CA GLY A 261 2.07 -1.65 -24.62
C GLY A 261 1.74 -0.78 -23.40
N SER A 262 2.06 -1.22 -22.18
CA SER A 262 1.73 -0.49 -20.95
C SER A 262 2.97 0.18 -20.34
N VAL A 263 2.96 1.51 -20.29
CA VAL A 263 3.89 2.30 -19.46
C VAL A 263 3.08 2.95 -18.35
N GLY A 264 3.60 2.90 -17.12
CA GLY A 264 2.93 3.50 -15.96
C GLY A 264 2.73 5.01 -16.16
N GLY A 265 1.59 5.55 -15.70
CA GLY A 265 1.30 6.99 -15.87
C GLY A 265 2.33 7.92 -15.22
N GLU A 266 2.93 7.49 -14.10
CA GLU A 266 4.03 8.23 -13.45
C GLU A 266 5.29 8.27 -14.33
N ASP A 267 5.60 7.16 -15.00
CA ASP A 267 6.75 7.02 -15.89
C ASP A 267 6.56 7.85 -17.18
N VAL A 268 5.34 7.90 -17.72
CA VAL A 268 4.98 8.80 -18.83
C VAL A 268 5.23 10.26 -18.47
N GLN A 269 4.77 10.70 -17.29
CA GLN A 269 4.95 12.08 -16.84
C GLN A 269 6.43 12.47 -16.70
N LEU A 270 7.26 11.54 -16.25
CA LEU A 270 8.71 11.71 -16.17
C LEU A 270 9.36 11.84 -17.56
N LEU A 271 8.91 11.05 -18.54
CA LEU A 271 9.36 11.19 -19.92
C LEU A 271 8.94 12.51 -20.56
N GLU A 272 7.70 12.96 -20.37
CA GLU A 272 7.22 14.24 -20.89
C GLU A 272 8.09 15.40 -20.36
N MET A 273 8.49 15.34 -19.08
CA MET A 273 9.43 16.30 -18.50
C MET A 273 10.81 16.26 -19.18
N LEU A 274 11.35 15.05 -19.41
CA LEU A 274 12.62 14.87 -20.12
C LEU A 274 12.55 15.42 -21.56
N VAL A 275 11.49 15.08 -22.30
CA VAL A 275 11.27 15.53 -23.68
C VAL A 275 11.09 17.05 -23.73
N SER A 276 10.41 17.65 -22.76
CA SER A 276 10.30 19.11 -22.64
C SER A 276 11.68 19.79 -22.47
N HIS A 277 12.58 19.20 -21.69
CA HIS A 277 13.97 19.67 -21.59
C HIS A 277 14.74 19.48 -22.89
N ALA A 278 14.57 18.36 -23.58
CA ALA A 278 15.20 18.08 -24.86
C ALA A 278 14.75 19.07 -25.94
N ALA A 279 13.46 19.36 -26.01
CA ALA A 279 12.87 20.37 -26.88
C ALA A 279 13.54 21.72 -26.73
N THR A 280 13.61 22.19 -25.48
CA THR A 280 14.25 23.47 -25.12
C THR A 280 15.73 23.49 -25.54
N ALA A 281 16.43 22.36 -25.38
CA ALA A 281 17.84 22.25 -25.76
C ALA A 281 18.02 22.32 -27.29
N LEU A 282 17.18 21.62 -28.06
CA LEU A 282 17.20 21.62 -29.52
C LEU A 282 16.88 23.00 -30.09
N ASP A 283 15.85 23.68 -29.58
CA ASP A 283 15.49 25.03 -30.00
C ASP A 283 16.67 26.00 -29.82
N ARG A 284 17.37 25.91 -28.68
CA ARG A 284 18.56 26.73 -28.42
C ARG A 284 19.75 26.39 -29.32
N ILE A 285 19.94 25.12 -29.67
CA ILE A 285 20.98 24.72 -30.63
C ILE A 285 20.67 25.32 -32.00
N HIS A 286 19.42 25.21 -32.45
CA HIS A 286 18.95 25.75 -33.71
C HIS A 286 19.08 27.28 -33.79
N GLU A 287 18.66 28.02 -32.74
CA GLU A 287 18.83 29.47 -32.67
C GLU A 287 20.29 29.91 -32.79
N ARG A 288 21.21 29.20 -32.12
CA ARG A 288 22.66 29.48 -32.20
C ARG A 288 23.20 29.22 -33.61
N GLN A 289 22.78 28.15 -34.26
CA GLN A 289 23.18 27.82 -35.63
C GLN A 289 22.69 28.88 -36.64
N MET A 290 21.44 29.35 -36.51
CA MET A 290 20.92 30.45 -37.32
C MET A 290 21.73 31.74 -37.16
N GLN A 291 22.07 32.12 -35.92
CA GLN A 291 22.88 33.32 -35.67
C GLN A 291 24.30 33.20 -36.24
N ALA A 292 24.91 32.01 -36.15
CA ALA A 292 26.22 31.73 -36.74
C ALA A 292 26.18 31.77 -38.29
N SER A 293 25.08 31.34 -38.91
CA SER A 293 24.89 31.42 -40.36
C SER A 293 24.68 32.86 -40.84
N ASN A 294 23.96 33.69 -40.09
CA ASN A 294 23.69 35.10 -40.46
C ASN A 294 24.88 36.05 -40.24
N SER A 295 25.93 35.61 -39.54
CA SER A 295 27.13 36.41 -39.26
C SER A 295 28.33 36.08 -40.18
N ARG A 296 28.15 35.17 -41.14
CA ARG A 296 29.12 34.85 -42.21
C ARG A 296 28.68 35.48 -43.54
#